data_AF-A0AAF1K5K5-F1
#
_entry.id   AF-A0AAF1K5K5-F1
#
_cell.length_a   1.000
_cell.length_b   1.000
_cell.length_c   1.000
_cell.angle_alpha   90.00
_cell.angle_beta   90.00
_cell.angle_gamma   90.00
#
_symmetry.space_group_name_H-M   'P 1'
#
loop_
_entity.id
_entity.type
_entity.pdbx_description
1 polymer ?
#
loop_
_entity_poly.entity_id
_entity_poly.type
_entity_poly.pdbx_seq_one_letter_code
_entity_poly.pdbx_strand_id
1 'polypeptide(L)' 'MQRALILLAALLIAAPAIAQTTTTRDPSGRVVSTRSTDSTGVTTIRDAQGRVIGTERTDTTGTTTQRDGHGRVTGTSR' A
#
# COMPACT_ATOMS: atom_id res chain seq x y z
N MET A 1 4.90 -26.02 -12.28
CA MET A 1 5.01 -24.74 -13.03
C MET A 1 4.57 -23.60 -12.10
N GLN A 2 5.43 -23.17 -11.18
CA GLN A 2 5.15 -22.04 -10.28
C GLN A 2 5.47 -20.74 -11.02
N ARG A 3 4.44 -19.99 -11.42
CA ARG A 3 4.62 -18.76 -12.19
C ARG A 3 4.10 -17.56 -11.40
N ALA A 4 5.08 -16.73 -11.02
CA ALA A 4 5.00 -15.30 -10.69
C ALA A 4 4.31 -14.88 -9.38
N LEU A 5 5.07 -14.96 -8.28
CA LEU A 5 4.89 -14.10 -7.11
C LEU A 5 5.39 -12.69 -7.49
N ILE A 6 4.50 -11.77 -7.89
CA ILE A 6 4.90 -10.38 -8.16
C ILE A 6 4.97 -9.63 -6.83
N LEU A 7 6.16 -9.69 -6.21
CA LEU A 7 6.59 -8.78 -5.16
C LEU A 7 6.94 -7.44 -5.82
N LEU A 8 5.96 -6.54 -5.94
CA LEU A 8 6.23 -5.15 -6.33
C LEU A 8 6.77 -4.41 -5.09
N ALA A 9 8.09 -4.30 -5.01
CA ALA A 9 8.79 -3.51 -4.00
C ALA A 9 8.31 -2.05 -4.07
N ALA A 10 7.61 -1.60 -3.03
CA ALA A 10 7.27 -0.20 -2.85
C ALA A 10 8.51 0.55 -2.35
N LEU A 11 9.17 1.28 -3.24
CA LEU A 11 10.22 2.23 -2.89
C LEU A 11 9.63 3.33 -1.99
N LEU A 12 10.02 3.32 -0.72
CA LEU A 12 9.56 4.26 0.31
C LEU A 12 10.36 5.57 0.22
N ILE A 13 9.80 6.58 -0.44
CA ILE A 13 10.30 7.95 -0.35
C ILE A 13 9.44 8.65 0.71
N ALA A 14 10.02 8.89 1.89
CA ALA A 14 9.39 9.66 2.96
C ALA A 14 9.32 11.14 2.53
N ALA A 15 8.24 11.52 1.84
CA ALA A 15 7.88 12.90 1.55
C ALA A 15 6.86 13.42 2.60
N PRO A 16 6.85 14.73 2.92
CA PRO A 16 5.86 15.31 3.84
C PRO A 16 4.44 15.03 3.35
N ALA A 17 3.52 14.73 4.28
CA ALA A 17 2.17 14.20 4.04
C ALA A 17 1.25 15.16 3.28
N ILE A 18 1.47 15.30 1.98
CA ILE A 18 0.44 15.71 1.03
C ILE A 18 -0.38 14.45 0.77
N ALA A 19 -1.71 14.55 0.83
CA ALA A 19 -2.56 13.42 0.48
C ALA A 19 -2.19 12.94 -0.94
N GLN A 20 -1.61 11.74 -1.03
CA GLN A 20 -1.07 11.21 -2.27
C GLN A 20 -1.86 9.98 -2.68
N THR A 21 -2.29 9.94 -3.93
CA THR A 21 -2.93 8.75 -4.52
C THR A 21 -2.15 8.28 -5.73
N THR A 22 -1.75 7.01 -5.70
CA THR A 22 -1.05 6.33 -6.79
C THR A 22 -1.96 5.23 -7.33
N THR A 23 -2.12 5.16 -8.65
CA THR A 23 -2.90 4.12 -9.32
C THR A 23 -1.97 3.21 -10.11
N THR A 24 -2.05 1.90 -9.87
CA THR A 24 -1.34 0.91 -10.66
C THR A 24 -2.26 0.39 -11.76
N ARG A 25 -1.73 0.30 -12.98
CA ARG A 25 -2.46 -0.20 -14.15
C ARG A 25 -1.72 -1.38 -14.79
N ASP A 26 -2.47 -2.27 -15.42
CA ASP A 26 -1.92 -3.35 -16.23
C ASP A 26 -1.46 -2.84 -17.62
N PRO A 27 -0.79 -3.66 -18.46
CA PRO A 27 -0.36 -3.26 -19.81
C PRO A 27 -1.50 -2.84 -20.75
N SER A 28 -2.74 -3.23 -20.46
CA SER A 28 -3.94 -2.80 -21.20
C SER A 28 -4.53 -1.49 -20.68
N GLY A 29 -3.93 -0.88 -19.67
CA GLY A 29 -4.35 0.39 -19.06
C GLY A 29 -5.43 0.26 -17.98
N ARG A 30 -5.86 -0.96 -17.64
CA ARG A 30 -6.88 -1.18 -16.60
C ARG A 30 -6.28 -1.01 -15.23
N VAL A 31 -7.04 -0.39 -14.31
CA VAL A 31 -6.62 -0.26 -12.91
C VAL A 31 -6.59 -1.63 -12.25
N VAL A 32 -5.48 -1.96 -11.60
CA VAL A 32 -5.32 -3.19 -10.81
C VAL A 32 -5.33 -2.92 -9.31
N SER A 33 -4.85 -1.75 -8.90
CA SER A 33 -4.88 -1.31 -7.51
C SER A 33 -4.73 0.21 -7.38
N THR A 34 -5.15 0.73 -6.24
CA THR A 34 -4.92 2.12 -5.83
C THR A 34 -4.30 2.14 -4.45
N ARG A 35 -3.29 2.99 -4.25
CA ARG A 35 -2.68 3.29 -2.96
C ARG A 35 -2.96 4.75 -2.64
N SER A 36 -3.55 5.03 -1.48
CA SER A 36 -3.83 6.40 -1.04
C SER A 36 -3.31 6.62 0.37
N THR A 37 -2.57 7.70 0.58
CA THR A 37 -2.06 8.12 1.89
C THR A 37 -2.82 9.35 2.35
N ASP A 38 -3.41 9.29 3.53
CA ASP A 38 -4.11 10.43 4.13
C ASP A 38 -3.16 11.40 4.84
N SER A 39 -3.69 12.55 5.27
CA SER A 39 -2.92 13.57 6.01
C SER A 39 -2.42 13.10 7.37
N THR A 40 -2.91 11.97 7.88
CA THR A 40 -2.49 11.37 9.15
C THR A 40 -1.39 10.31 8.96
N GLY A 41 -0.93 10.12 7.72
CA GLY A 41 0.13 9.17 7.35
C GLY A 41 -0.35 7.73 7.22
N VAL A 42 -1.67 7.47 7.16
CA VAL A 42 -2.19 6.13 6.91
C VAL A 42 -2.27 5.90 5.41
N THR A 43 -1.58 4.87 4.95
CA THR A 43 -1.71 4.35 3.60
C THR A 43 -2.79 3.27 3.57
N THR A 44 -3.74 3.39 2.65
CA THR A 44 -4.72 2.34 2.32
C THR A 44 -4.49 1.83 0.90
N ILE A 45 -4.47 0.51 0.73
CA ILE A 45 -4.33 -0.16 -0.56
C ILE A 45 -5.65 -0.83 -0.89
N ARG A 46 -6.18 -0.55 -2.08
CA ARG A 46 -7.42 -1.12 -2.60
C ARG A 46 -7.17 -1.85 -3.91
N ASP A 47 -7.93 -2.91 -4.15
CA ASP A 47 -7.96 -3.59 -5.43
C ASP A 47 -8.77 -2.81 -6.49
N ALA A 48 -8.83 -3.35 -7.71
CA ALA A 48 -9.60 -2.76 -8.81
C ALA A 48 -11.11 -2.64 -8.55
N GLN A 49 -11.65 -3.39 -7.59
CA GLN A 49 -13.06 -3.31 -7.16
C GLN A 49 -13.26 -2.33 -6.00
N GLY A 50 -12.19 -1.66 -5.52
CA GLY A 50 -12.24 -0.71 -4.41
C GLY A 50 -12.19 -1.37 -3.01
N ARG A 51 -12.02 -2.69 -2.93
CA ARG A 51 -11.92 -3.41 -1.65
C ARG A 51 -10.55 -3.19 -1.04
N VAL A 52 -10.50 -2.97 0.27
CA VAL A 52 -9.23 -2.83 0.99
C VAL A 52 -8.53 -4.18 1.06
N ILE A 53 -7.29 -4.23 0.57
CA ILE A 53 -6.45 -5.43 0.59
C ILE A 53 -5.24 -5.28 1.51
N GLY A 54 -4.98 -4.06 1.98
CA GLY A 54 -3.98 -3.82 3.03
C GLY A 54 -3.91 -2.36 3.47
N THR A 55 -3.23 -2.13 4.59
CA THR A 55 -2.96 -0.80 5.13
C THR A 55 -1.54 -0.72 5.69
N GLU A 56 -0.94 0.46 5.65
CA GLU A 56 0.36 0.73 6.24
C GLU A 56 0.29 2.02 7.06
N ARG A 57 0.90 2.04 8.24
CA ARG A 57 1.02 3.24 9.08
C ARG A 57 2.42 3.30 9.67
N THR A 58 3.08 4.44 9.47
CA THR A 58 4.33 4.78 10.13
C THR A 58 4.01 5.64 11.35
N ASP A 59 4.49 5.23 12.52
CA ASP A 59 4.37 6.03 13.74
C ASP A 59 5.46 7.10 13.84
N THR A 60 5.35 7.95 14.87
CA THR A 60 6.30 9.04 15.13
C THR A 60 7.71 8.56 15.49
N THR A 61 7.87 7.27 15.83
CA THR A 61 9.16 6.66 16.12
C THR A 61 9.84 6.06 14.89
N GLY A 62 9.17 6.13 13.73
CA GLY A 62 9.61 5.58 12.44
C GLY A 62 9.17 4.14 12.21
N THR A 63 8.42 3.53 13.14
CA THR A 63 7.99 2.13 12.98
C THR A 63 6.79 2.06 12.05
N THR A 64 6.93 1.32 10.95
CA THR A 64 5.87 1.06 9.98
C THR A 64 5.22 -0.29 10.25
N THR A 65 3.92 -0.28 10.48
CA THR A 65 3.11 -1.51 10.63
C THR A 65 2.28 -1.74 9.37
N GLN A 66 2.37 -2.96 8.83
CA GLN A 66 1.62 -3.42 7.66
C GLN A 66 0.52 -4.39 8.11
N ARG A 67 -0.67 -4.24 7.54
CA ARG A 67 -1.82 -5.12 7.82
C ARG A 67 -2.47 -5.59 6.52
N ASP A 68 -3.01 -6.81 6.56
CA ASP A 68 -3.84 -7.35 5.47
C ASP A 68 -5.24 -6.71 5.42
N GLY A 69 -6.03 -7.08 4.41
CA GLY A 69 -7.42 -6.62 4.26
C GLY A 69 -8.37 -7.06 5.39
N HIS A 70 -7.95 -7.95 6.28
CA HIS A 70 -8.69 -8.34 7.49
C HIS A 70 -8.20 -7.62 8.75
N GLY A 71 -7.22 -6.71 8.62
CA GLY A 71 -6.62 -5.96 9.73
C GLY A 71 -5.55 -6.71 10.53
N ARG A 72 -5.17 -7.93 10.12
CA ARG A 72 -4.10 -8.70 10.78
C ARG A 72 -2.75 -8.12 10.42
N VAL A 73 -1.87 -8.01 11.41
CA VAL A 73 -0.48 -7.56 11.19
C VAL A 73 0.23 -8.63 10.35
N THR A 74 0.75 -8.22 9.20
CA THR A 74 1.54 -9.08 8.31
C THR A 74 3.02 -8.74 8.34
N GLY A 75 3.38 -7.56 8.85
CA GLY A 75 4.76 -7.16 9.00
C GLY A 75 4.92 -5.87 9.78
N THR A 76 6.11 -5.70 10.34
CA THR A 76 6.56 -4.48 10.98
C THR A 76 7.99 -4.19 10.50
N SER A 77 8.27 -2.95 10.13
CA SER A 77 9.60 -2.50 9.70
C SER A 77 9.94 -1.17 10.38
N ARG A 78 11.22 -0.89 10.59
CA ARG A 78 11.70 0.35 11.17
C ARG A 78 12.90 0.85 10.37
#